data_AF-A0A7S2FDR6-F1
#
_entry.id   AF-A0A7S2FDR6-F1
#
_cell.length_a   1.000
_cell.length_b   1.000
_cell.length_c   1.000
_cell.angle_alpha   90.00
_cell.angle_beta   90.00
_cell.angle_gamma   90.00
#
_symmetry.space_group_name_H-M   'P 1'
#
loop_
_entity.id
_entity.type
_entity.pdbx_description
1 polymer ?
#
loop_
_entity_poly.entity_id
_entity_poly.type
_entity_poly.pdbx_seq_one_letter_code
_entity_poly.pdbx_strand_id
1 'polypeptide(L)'
;FVVWRAEVVLQKKDAVLHSCMPELVSSWTVLPWWQLAAALASAGVLAVLQPDKLSFFLDTFTAFLHSDNGRVQTRAPCRTSQLAVNDKVLGDRHSYPSHEQVVCDILVALIGISLLYSVIHLCRSFTLRSTLSVAESGTPLNISLEFGSAVIMSPIFFAVYAMGAIDMYGSLEERWGMTTRNTYSILVLHCAADILGSILFVGLQKKEKLLYVHHLLTVTIYSQAAMSGRGHFYCCMASTVELTNIFLFVITCGPSLGIKPGSLFHTICGALLWVTFTLFRMLLLPGALLLYAVDVWSNPSDTLPTLPPLLCAVQWPGGVIVFLLSTFWYYKITKGLTKALNLGGDKAKKGQ
;
A
#
# COMPACT_ATOMS: atom_id res chain seq x y z
N PHE A 1 27.62 -11.37 32.43
CA PHE A 1 27.36 -9.93 32.63
C PHE A 1 26.23 -9.39 31.74
N VAL A 2 26.15 -9.76 30.45
CA VAL A 2 25.05 -9.35 29.53
C VAL A 2 23.70 -10.04 29.84
N VAL A 3 23.71 -11.29 30.32
CA VAL A 3 22.48 -12.04 30.66
C VAL A 3 21.82 -11.51 31.94
N TRP A 4 22.60 -11.08 32.94
CA TRP A 4 22.08 -10.55 34.20
C TRP A 4 21.41 -9.16 34.05
N ARG A 5 21.79 -8.37 33.03
CA ARG A 5 21.10 -7.10 32.71
C ARG A 5 19.74 -7.30 32.03
N ALA A 6 19.47 -8.46 31.41
CA ALA A 6 18.20 -8.70 30.74
C ALA A 6 17.06 -9.01 31.72
N GLU A 7 17.34 -9.73 32.81
CA GLU A 7 16.34 -10.06 33.84
C GLU A 7 15.91 -8.83 34.67
N VAL A 8 16.86 -7.95 35.01
CA VAL A 8 16.55 -6.71 35.74
C VAL A 8 15.74 -5.73 34.89
N VAL A 9 15.92 -5.75 33.57
CA VAL A 9 15.11 -4.94 32.63
C VAL A 9 13.71 -5.53 32.44
N LEU A 10 13.53 -6.85 32.55
CA LEU A 10 12.21 -7.50 32.46
C LEU A 10 11.37 -7.27 33.72
N GLN A 11 11.95 -7.33 34.93
CA GLN A 11 11.21 -7.06 36.17
C GLN A 11 10.76 -5.60 36.32
N LYS A 12 11.48 -4.63 35.75
CA LYS A 12 11.03 -3.22 35.70
C LYS A 12 9.93 -2.98 34.66
N LYS A 13 9.77 -3.84 33.66
CA LYS A 13 8.74 -3.71 32.60
C LYS A 13 7.34 -4.05 33.10
N ASP A 14 7.19 -5.05 33.96
CA ASP A 14 5.88 -5.44 34.50
C ASP A 14 5.27 -4.35 35.41
N ALA A 15 6.10 -3.61 36.13
CA ALA A 15 5.64 -2.52 37.00
C ALA A 15 5.11 -1.29 36.24
N VAL A 16 5.70 -0.98 35.07
CA VAL A 16 5.29 0.17 34.23
C VAL A 16 4.06 -0.17 33.37
N LEU A 17 3.96 -1.42 32.90
CA LEU A 17 2.79 -1.89 32.15
C LEU A 17 1.53 -1.98 33.03
N HIS A 18 1.66 -2.39 34.30
CA HIS A 18 0.52 -2.49 35.20
C HIS A 18 -0.04 -1.14 35.69
N SER A 19 0.78 -0.07 35.75
CA SER A 19 0.31 1.25 36.20
C SER A 19 -0.38 2.08 35.10
N CYS A 20 -0.09 1.81 33.82
CA CYS A 20 -0.61 2.61 32.69
C CYS A 20 -1.82 1.97 31.96
N MET A 21 -2.14 0.70 32.20
CA MET A 21 -3.20 0.00 31.45
C MET A 21 -4.66 0.30 31.86
N PRO A 22 -5.04 0.61 33.11
CA PRO A 22 -6.45 0.73 33.47
C PRO A 22 -7.20 1.88 32.75
N GLU A 23 -6.53 3.00 32.49
CA GLU A 23 -7.10 4.15 31.76
C GLU A 23 -7.05 3.96 30.23
N LEU A 24 -6.08 3.18 29.73
CA LEU A 24 -5.95 2.89 28.31
C LEU A 24 -7.08 1.96 27.82
N VAL A 25 -7.41 0.91 28.57
CA VAL A 25 -8.36 -0.13 28.12
C VAL A 25 -9.80 0.40 27.99
N SER A 26 -10.21 1.41 28.76
CA SER A 26 -11.56 1.98 28.69
C SER A 26 -11.81 2.87 27.46
N SER A 27 -10.75 3.38 26.81
CA SER A 27 -10.83 4.21 25.60
C SER A 27 -10.73 3.41 24.28
N TRP A 28 -10.38 2.13 24.34
CA TRP A 28 -10.10 1.31 23.16
C TRP A 28 -11.35 0.72 22.49
N THR A 29 -12.50 0.75 23.13
CA THR A 29 -13.77 0.21 22.60
C THR A 29 -14.46 1.12 21.58
N VAL A 30 -13.94 2.34 21.35
CA VAL A 30 -14.56 3.34 20.47
C VAL A 30 -13.73 3.61 19.19
N LEU A 31 -12.51 3.05 19.10
CA LEU A 31 -11.62 3.31 17.97
C LEU A 31 -11.91 2.39 16.77
N PRO A 32 -11.91 2.93 15.54
CA PRO A 32 -11.79 2.11 14.34
C PRO A 32 -10.56 1.20 14.43
N TRP A 33 -10.74 -0.10 14.16
CA TRP A 33 -9.73 -1.14 14.37
C TRP A 33 -8.37 -0.87 13.70
N TRP A 34 -8.35 -0.09 12.61
CA TRP A 34 -7.12 0.28 11.90
C TRP A 34 -6.32 1.38 12.61
N GLN A 35 -6.96 2.28 13.35
CA GLN A 35 -6.27 3.26 14.21
C GLN A 35 -5.64 2.56 15.41
N LEU A 36 -6.37 1.62 16.01
CA LEU A 36 -5.86 0.78 17.10
C LEU A 36 -4.69 -0.09 16.62
N ALA A 37 -4.81 -0.69 15.42
CA ALA A 37 -3.73 -1.46 14.82
C ALA A 37 -2.49 -0.59 14.54
N ALA A 38 -2.66 0.62 14.00
CA ALA A 38 -1.57 1.56 13.75
C ALA A 38 -0.89 2.06 15.05
N ALA A 39 -1.65 2.25 16.13
CA ALA A 39 -1.16 2.64 17.44
C ALA A 39 -0.33 1.55 18.12
N LEU A 40 -0.90 0.34 18.18
CA LEU A 40 -0.27 -0.85 18.74
C LEU A 40 0.99 -1.22 17.97
N ALA A 41 0.91 -1.08 16.65
CA ALA A 41 2.05 -1.16 15.77
C ALA A 41 3.09 -0.11 16.19
N SER A 42 2.79 1.19 16.12
CA SER A 42 3.75 2.28 16.39
C SER A 42 4.47 2.14 17.74
N ALA A 43 3.73 1.74 18.78
CA ALA A 43 4.26 1.41 20.09
C ALA A 43 5.22 0.19 20.06
N GLY A 44 4.90 -0.86 19.31
CA GLY A 44 5.76 -2.04 19.17
C GLY A 44 7.15 -1.75 18.57
N VAL A 45 7.25 -0.87 17.57
CA VAL A 45 8.55 -0.53 16.94
C VAL A 45 9.36 0.40 17.84
N LEU A 46 8.70 1.38 18.48
CA LEU A 46 9.38 2.24 19.45
C LEU A 46 9.89 1.43 20.64
N ALA A 47 9.13 0.45 21.13
CA ALA A 47 9.55 -0.43 22.21
C ALA A 47 10.82 -1.26 21.89
N VAL A 48 11.03 -1.57 20.60
CA VAL A 48 12.18 -2.35 20.11
C VAL A 48 13.38 -1.47 19.80
N LEU A 49 13.17 -0.35 19.10
CA LEU A 49 14.27 0.49 18.60
C LEU A 49 14.70 1.58 19.58
N GLN A 50 13.76 2.17 20.32
CA GLN A 50 13.98 3.32 21.20
C GLN A 50 13.08 3.22 22.45
N PRO A 51 13.32 2.23 23.33
CA PRO A 51 12.42 1.92 24.45
C PRO A 51 12.25 3.07 25.44
N ASP A 52 13.23 3.97 25.52
CA ASP A 52 13.22 5.21 26.31
C ASP A 52 12.23 6.25 25.80
N LYS A 53 11.80 6.15 24.54
CA LYS A 53 10.83 7.07 23.92
C LYS A 53 9.42 6.51 23.79
N LEU A 54 9.21 5.25 24.18
CA LEU A 54 7.93 4.58 24.10
C LEU A 54 6.85 5.28 24.93
N SER A 55 7.18 5.68 26.16
CA SER A 55 6.25 6.42 27.03
C SER A 55 5.84 7.75 26.39
N PHE A 56 6.80 8.53 25.90
CA PHE A 56 6.52 9.79 25.21
C PHE A 56 5.62 9.62 23.98
N PHE A 57 5.84 8.57 23.18
CA PHE A 57 4.99 8.25 22.04
C PHE A 57 3.57 7.88 22.47
N LEU A 58 3.42 7.00 23.48
CA LEU A 58 2.12 6.60 24.01
C LEU A 58 1.37 7.78 24.62
N ASP A 59 2.06 8.67 25.34
CA ASP A 59 1.48 9.88 25.93
C ASP A 59 1.05 10.87 24.85
N THR A 60 1.87 11.07 23.81
CA THR A 60 1.55 11.96 22.67
C THR A 60 0.40 11.42 21.84
N PHE A 61 0.38 10.11 21.61
CA PHE A 61 -0.69 9.45 20.87
C PHE A 61 -2.01 9.48 21.66
N THR A 62 -1.96 9.23 22.97
CA THR A 62 -3.12 9.35 23.86
C THR A 62 -3.63 10.79 23.92
N ALA A 63 -2.73 11.77 24.00
CA ALA A 63 -3.09 13.20 23.93
C ALA A 63 -3.71 13.59 22.57
N PHE A 64 -3.21 13.06 21.47
CA PHE A 64 -3.79 13.23 20.13
C PHE A 64 -5.22 12.67 20.08
N LEU A 65 -5.44 11.45 20.60
CA LEU A 65 -6.76 10.82 20.69
C LEU A 65 -7.74 11.59 21.59
N HIS A 66 -7.27 12.20 22.67
CA HIS A 66 -8.12 13.03 23.54
C HIS A 66 -8.38 14.42 22.96
N SER A 67 -7.46 14.98 22.16
CA SER A 67 -7.65 16.28 21.51
C SER A 67 -8.78 16.28 20.47
N ASP A 68 -9.02 15.14 19.82
CA ASP A 68 -10.07 14.95 18.82
C ASP A 68 -11.47 14.78 19.45
N ASN A 69 -11.54 14.45 20.74
CA ASN A 69 -12.80 14.31 21.50
C ASN A 69 -13.26 15.61 22.18
N GLY A 70 -12.53 16.72 21.99
CA GLY A 70 -12.62 17.90 22.88
C GLY A 70 -13.23 19.20 22.33
N ARG A 71 -13.77 19.26 21.10
CA ARG A 71 -14.36 20.52 20.57
C ARG A 71 -15.56 20.34 19.64
N VAL A 72 -16.75 20.14 20.23
CA VAL A 72 -18.00 20.75 19.71
C VAL A 72 -18.91 21.04 20.91
N GLN A 73 -18.83 22.24 21.49
CA GLN A 73 -19.95 22.88 22.17
C GLN A 73 -19.67 24.36 22.47
N THR A 74 -20.34 25.25 21.75
CA THR A 74 -20.83 26.52 22.31
C THR A 74 -22.29 26.70 21.88
N ARG A 75 -23.18 26.80 22.87
CA ARG A 75 -24.62 27.11 22.74
C ARG A 75 -24.85 28.62 22.89
N ALA A 76 -25.74 29.20 22.07
CA ALA A 76 -26.86 30.05 22.51
C ALA A 76 -27.84 30.36 21.35
N PRO A 77 -29.13 30.67 21.62
CA PRO A 77 -30.26 30.37 20.72
C PRO A 77 -31.03 31.60 20.19
N CYS A 78 -31.52 31.56 18.93
CA CYS A 78 -32.84 32.11 18.54
C CYS A 78 -33.16 31.97 17.03
N ARG A 79 -34.44 31.68 16.77
CA ARG A 79 -35.24 31.86 15.52
C ARG A 79 -35.00 30.93 14.32
N THR A 80 -35.67 29.79 14.42
CA THR A 80 -36.57 29.20 13.40
C THR A 80 -36.89 30.09 12.17
N SER A 81 -36.18 29.86 11.06
CA SER A 81 -36.71 30.02 9.67
C SER A 81 -35.76 29.53 8.55
N GLN A 82 -34.60 28.92 8.87
CA GLN A 82 -33.59 28.54 7.86
C GLN A 82 -33.41 27.03 7.65
N LEU A 83 -34.42 26.22 7.99
CA LEU A 83 -34.37 24.75 7.87
C LEU A 83 -34.81 24.19 6.51
N ALA A 84 -35.03 25.03 5.50
CA ALA A 84 -35.45 24.57 4.17
C ALA A 84 -34.46 24.89 3.04
N VAL A 85 -33.31 25.52 3.33
CA VAL A 85 -32.35 25.98 2.29
C VAL A 85 -30.99 25.28 2.37
N ASN A 86 -30.62 24.67 3.50
CA ASN A 86 -29.29 24.08 3.65
C ASN A 86 -29.12 22.64 3.14
N ASP A 87 -30.18 21.83 3.06
CA ASP A 87 -30.04 20.45 2.59
C ASP A 87 -30.02 20.32 1.06
N LYS A 88 -30.20 21.43 0.33
CA LYS A 88 -30.32 21.43 -1.13
C LYS A 88 -29.12 22.03 -1.87
N VAL A 89 -28.09 22.50 -1.15
CA VAL A 89 -26.86 23.05 -1.75
C VAL A 89 -25.64 22.61 -0.93
N LEU A 90 -25.08 21.44 -1.30
CA LEU A 90 -23.66 21.07 -1.18
C LEU A 90 -22.96 21.42 0.18
N GLY A 91 -22.98 20.51 1.15
CA GLY A 91 -22.50 20.80 2.51
C GLY A 91 -21.27 20.04 3.03
N ASP A 92 -21.23 18.71 2.94
CA ASP A 92 -20.06 17.93 3.40
C ASP A 92 -18.99 17.85 2.30
N ARG A 93 -18.50 19.01 1.87
CA ARG A 93 -17.17 19.05 1.25
C ARG A 93 -16.18 18.80 2.37
N HIS A 94 -15.74 17.55 2.53
CA HIS A 94 -14.54 17.25 3.29
C HIS A 94 -13.44 18.23 2.85
N SER A 95 -12.99 19.07 3.78
CA SER A 95 -11.83 19.93 3.59
C SER A 95 -10.68 19.05 3.09
N TYR A 96 -10.13 19.38 1.92
CA TYR A 96 -8.97 18.66 1.39
C TYR A 96 -7.87 18.61 2.45
N PRO A 97 -7.23 17.45 2.66
CA PRO A 97 -6.14 17.35 3.62
C PRO A 97 -5.04 18.34 3.22
N SER A 98 -4.48 19.04 4.19
CA SER A 98 -3.32 19.90 3.93
C SER A 98 -2.14 19.05 3.45
N HIS A 99 -1.18 19.65 2.74
CA HIS A 99 0.06 18.96 2.35
C HIS A 99 0.74 18.30 3.56
N GLU A 100 0.75 18.99 4.70
CA GLU A 100 1.26 18.47 5.97
C GLU A 100 0.49 17.24 6.44
N GLN A 101 -0.84 17.23 6.33
CA GLN A 101 -1.66 16.08 6.69
C GLN A 101 -1.34 14.86 5.82
N VAL A 102 -1.20 15.04 4.50
CA VAL A 102 -0.84 13.94 3.59
C VAL A 102 0.52 13.36 3.93
N VAL A 103 1.52 14.22 4.19
CA VAL A 103 2.85 13.78 4.61
C VAL A 103 2.79 13.03 5.93
N CYS A 104 2.04 13.54 6.92
CA CYS A 104 1.81 12.86 8.20
C CYS A 104 1.15 11.48 8.01
N ASP A 105 0.12 11.38 7.18
CA ASP A 105 -0.58 10.12 6.91
C ASP A 105 0.35 9.11 6.21
N ILE A 106 1.19 9.56 5.27
CA ILE A 106 2.22 8.72 4.63
C ILE A 106 3.22 8.23 5.68
N LEU A 107 3.67 9.09 6.58
CA LEU A 107 4.59 8.69 7.65
C LEU A 107 3.94 7.69 8.61
N VAL A 108 2.69 7.89 9.00
CA VAL A 108 1.93 6.96 9.84
C VAL A 108 1.76 5.62 9.11
N ALA A 109 1.43 5.64 7.82
CA ALA A 109 1.33 4.43 7.01
C ALA A 109 2.67 3.70 6.85
N LEU A 110 3.77 4.44 6.63
CA LEU A 110 5.14 3.89 6.60
C LEU A 110 5.49 3.20 7.91
N ILE A 111 5.18 3.84 9.03
CA ILE A 111 5.35 3.27 10.37
C ILE A 111 4.52 1.99 10.47
N GLY A 112 3.22 2.05 10.17
CA GLY A 112 2.31 0.90 10.21
C GLY A 112 2.75 -0.28 9.33
N ILE A 113 3.23 -0.02 8.11
CA ILE A 113 3.79 -1.05 7.21
C ILE A 113 5.09 -1.61 7.78
N SER A 114 6.04 -0.76 8.15
CA SER A 114 7.32 -1.19 8.76
C SER A 114 7.09 -2.07 9.98
N LEU A 115 5.97 -1.81 10.67
CA LEU A 115 5.52 -2.59 11.79
C LEU A 115 4.87 -3.90 11.46
N LEU A 116 4.01 -3.92 10.45
CA LEU A 116 3.51 -5.17 9.90
C LEU A 116 4.69 -6.06 9.47
N TYR A 117 5.69 -5.50 8.79
CA TYR A 117 6.95 -6.19 8.50
C TYR A 117 7.63 -6.70 9.76
N SER A 118 7.73 -5.88 10.81
CA SER A 118 8.33 -6.26 12.09
C SER A 118 7.56 -7.37 12.81
N VAL A 119 6.22 -7.37 12.75
CA VAL A 119 5.37 -8.43 13.30
C VAL A 119 5.51 -9.72 12.49
N ILE A 120 5.52 -9.65 11.16
CA ILE A 120 5.76 -10.81 10.31
C ILE A 120 7.17 -11.38 10.61
N HIS A 121 8.18 -10.52 10.78
CA HIS A 121 9.51 -10.90 11.23
C HIS A 121 9.48 -11.64 12.58
N LEU A 122 8.73 -11.12 13.54
CA LEU A 122 8.60 -11.68 14.88
C LEU A 122 7.90 -13.05 14.83
N CYS A 123 6.71 -13.13 14.23
CA CYS A 123 5.96 -14.37 14.06
C CYS A 123 6.78 -15.44 13.35
N ARG A 124 7.47 -15.08 12.26
CA ARG A 124 8.34 -16.00 11.53
C ARG A 124 9.55 -16.42 12.37
N SER A 125 10.15 -15.53 13.16
CA SER A 125 11.24 -15.88 14.06
C SER A 125 10.81 -16.87 15.14
N PHE A 126 9.55 -16.79 15.59
CA PHE A 126 8.95 -17.77 16.50
C PHE A 126 8.65 -19.11 15.80
N THR A 127 8.07 -19.09 14.59
CA THR A 127 7.76 -20.31 13.82
C THR A 127 9.01 -21.02 13.28
N LEU A 128 10.04 -20.28 12.88
CA LEU A 128 11.33 -20.85 12.42
C LEU A 128 12.16 -21.39 13.58
N ARG A 129 12.07 -20.81 14.78
CA ARG A 129 12.68 -21.41 15.98
C ARG A 129 12.03 -22.72 16.38
N SER A 130 10.73 -22.93 16.08
CA SER A 130 10.08 -24.22 16.29
C SER A 130 10.31 -25.22 15.14
N THR A 131 10.80 -24.78 13.98
CA THR A 131 11.13 -25.61 12.81
C THR A 131 12.60 -25.47 12.43
N LEU A 132 13.47 -25.97 13.32
CA LEU A 132 14.93 -25.93 13.24
C LEU A 132 15.60 -26.54 11.98
N SER A 133 14.86 -26.99 10.96
CA SER A 133 15.42 -27.48 9.70
C SER A 133 15.54 -26.43 8.58
N VAL A 134 14.89 -25.27 8.69
CA VAL A 134 14.90 -24.25 7.61
C VAL A 134 16.17 -23.38 7.63
N ALA A 135 16.93 -23.40 8.73
CA ALA A 135 18.17 -22.65 8.90
C ALA A 135 19.27 -23.02 7.88
N GLU A 136 19.20 -24.21 7.26
CA GLU A 136 20.17 -24.64 6.25
C GLU A 136 19.89 -24.09 4.84
N SER A 137 18.68 -23.57 4.57
CA SER A 137 18.29 -23.17 3.21
C SER A 137 18.99 -21.91 2.68
N GLY A 138 19.72 -21.16 3.52
CA GLY A 138 20.45 -19.95 3.12
C GLY A 138 19.57 -18.83 2.56
N THR A 139 18.23 -18.95 2.63
CA THR A 139 17.30 -18.02 2.03
C THR A 139 17.36 -16.67 2.74
N PRO A 140 17.69 -15.57 2.04
CA PRO A 140 17.70 -14.24 2.65
C PRO A 140 16.33 -13.91 3.26
N LEU A 141 16.31 -13.55 4.54
CA LEU A 141 15.12 -13.21 5.32
C LEU A 141 14.19 -12.22 4.58
N ASN A 142 14.79 -11.26 3.87
CA ASN A 142 14.10 -10.22 3.11
C ASN A 142 13.18 -10.80 2.01
N ILE A 143 13.64 -11.83 1.28
CA ILE A 143 12.87 -12.43 0.16
C ILE A 143 11.56 -13.02 0.67
N SER A 144 11.58 -13.62 1.85
CA SER A 144 10.38 -14.27 2.38
C SER A 144 9.35 -13.28 2.92
N LEU A 145 9.80 -12.13 3.38
CA LEU A 145 8.93 -11.05 3.86
C LEU A 145 8.27 -10.35 2.69
N GLU A 146 9.04 -10.06 1.65
CA GLU A 146 8.51 -9.53 0.39
C GLU A 146 7.50 -10.51 -0.21
N PHE A 147 7.80 -11.81 -0.22
CA PHE A 147 6.84 -12.83 -0.65
C PHE A 147 5.56 -12.84 0.18
N GLY A 148 5.67 -12.89 1.52
CA GLY A 148 4.50 -12.94 2.40
C GLY A 148 3.65 -11.68 2.33
N SER A 149 4.30 -10.51 2.33
CA SER A 149 3.62 -9.22 2.18
C SER A 149 2.93 -9.13 0.82
N ALA A 150 3.57 -9.50 -0.28
CA ALA A 150 2.94 -9.48 -1.59
C ALA A 150 1.72 -10.41 -1.68
N VAL A 151 1.83 -11.66 -1.21
CA VAL A 151 0.72 -12.64 -1.28
C VAL A 151 -0.48 -12.21 -0.43
N ILE A 152 -0.26 -11.54 0.71
CA ILE A 152 -1.32 -11.12 1.62
C ILE A 152 -1.89 -9.74 1.25
N MET A 153 -1.03 -8.76 0.97
CA MET A 153 -1.43 -7.37 0.75
C MET A 153 -1.97 -7.14 -0.65
N SER A 154 -1.46 -7.84 -1.68
CA SER A 154 -1.90 -7.62 -3.06
C SER A 154 -3.40 -7.91 -3.29
N PRO A 155 -4.01 -8.99 -2.75
CA PRO A 155 -5.46 -9.18 -2.81
C PRO A 155 -6.25 -8.06 -2.11
N ILE A 156 -5.76 -7.59 -0.96
CA ILE A 156 -6.41 -6.53 -0.18
C ILE A 156 -6.38 -5.23 -0.97
N PHE A 157 -5.20 -4.86 -1.50
CA PHE A 157 -5.03 -3.69 -2.35
C PHE A 157 -5.93 -3.79 -3.58
N PHE A 158 -5.90 -4.92 -4.29
CA PHE A 158 -6.77 -5.16 -5.43
C PHE A 158 -8.25 -4.94 -5.09
N ALA A 159 -8.75 -5.53 -4.00
CA ALA A 159 -10.15 -5.41 -3.62
C ALA A 159 -10.53 -3.96 -3.30
N VAL A 160 -9.72 -3.25 -2.50
CA VAL A 160 -9.98 -1.85 -2.13
C VAL A 160 -9.93 -0.93 -3.34
N TYR A 161 -8.96 -1.14 -4.24
CA TYR A 161 -8.86 -0.38 -5.47
C TYR A 161 -10.01 -0.66 -6.45
N ALA A 162 -10.41 -1.93 -6.59
CA ALA A 162 -11.55 -2.29 -7.43
C ALA A 162 -12.85 -1.66 -6.92
N MET A 163 -13.10 -1.71 -5.60
CA MET A 163 -14.27 -1.05 -4.99
C MET A 163 -14.23 0.46 -5.22
N GLY A 164 -13.10 1.12 -4.96
CA GLY A 164 -12.95 2.55 -5.20
C GLY A 164 -13.19 2.94 -6.66
N ALA A 165 -12.67 2.15 -7.61
CA ALA A 165 -12.92 2.38 -9.03
C ALA A 165 -14.40 2.22 -9.41
N ILE A 166 -15.09 1.21 -8.87
CA ILE A 166 -16.52 0.99 -9.10
C ILE A 166 -17.35 2.14 -8.52
N ASP A 167 -17.05 2.57 -7.30
CA ASP A 167 -17.78 3.64 -6.60
C ASP A 167 -17.69 4.99 -7.33
N MET A 168 -16.63 5.22 -8.11
CA MET A 168 -16.35 6.49 -8.78
C MET A 168 -16.48 6.43 -10.33
N TYR A 169 -17.00 5.35 -10.92
CA TYR A 169 -16.97 5.13 -12.38
C TYR A 169 -17.90 6.06 -13.20
N GLY A 170 -18.94 6.62 -12.60
CA GLY A 170 -20.08 7.20 -13.32
C GLY A 170 -19.79 8.48 -14.12
N SER A 171 -20.00 9.65 -13.54
CA SER A 171 -19.84 10.94 -14.24
C SER A 171 -18.37 11.41 -14.29
N LEU A 172 -18.06 12.43 -15.10
CA LEU A 172 -16.76 13.11 -15.05
C LEU A 172 -16.49 13.66 -13.65
N GLU A 173 -17.49 14.27 -13.02
CA GLU A 173 -17.37 14.80 -11.66
C GLU A 173 -17.02 13.70 -10.65
N GLU A 174 -17.62 12.51 -10.80
CA GLU A 174 -17.30 11.35 -9.96
C GLU A 174 -15.88 10.85 -10.21
N ARG A 175 -15.51 10.58 -11.47
CA ARG A 175 -14.17 10.06 -11.80
C ARG A 175 -13.05 11.05 -11.45
N TRP A 176 -13.27 12.33 -11.72
CA TRP A 176 -12.25 13.35 -11.56
C TRP A 176 -12.21 13.91 -10.14
N GLY A 177 -13.38 14.17 -9.56
CA GLY A 177 -13.54 14.97 -8.34
C GLY A 177 -13.88 14.20 -7.08
N MET A 178 -14.41 12.98 -7.20
CA MET A 178 -14.76 12.20 -6.02
C MET A 178 -13.50 11.65 -5.35
N THR A 179 -13.51 11.73 -4.03
CA THR A 179 -12.53 11.10 -3.15
C THR A 179 -13.29 10.50 -1.98
N THR A 180 -13.01 9.23 -1.67
CA THR A 180 -13.51 8.57 -0.47
C THR A 180 -12.39 8.38 0.54
N ARG A 181 -12.73 8.28 1.83
CA ARG A 181 -11.76 7.96 2.88
C ARG A 181 -10.92 6.72 2.55
N ASN A 182 -11.56 5.68 2.01
CA ASN A 182 -10.89 4.44 1.65
C ASN A 182 -9.88 4.65 0.52
N THR A 183 -10.27 5.38 -0.54
CA THR A 183 -9.41 5.66 -1.69
C THR A 183 -8.21 6.53 -1.30
N TYR A 184 -8.41 7.50 -0.40
CA TYR A 184 -7.31 8.30 0.14
C TYR A 184 -6.34 7.44 0.96
N SER A 185 -6.85 6.69 1.95
CA SER A 185 -6.01 5.85 2.80
C SER A 185 -5.21 4.81 2.01
N ILE A 186 -5.80 4.19 0.99
CA ILE A 186 -5.10 3.16 0.20
C ILE A 186 -4.00 3.75 -0.68
N LEU A 187 -4.19 4.96 -1.24
CA LEU A 187 -3.15 5.64 -2.03
C LEU A 187 -1.96 6.03 -1.15
N VAL A 188 -2.23 6.56 0.04
CA VAL A 188 -1.22 6.88 1.05
C VAL A 188 -0.45 5.61 1.46
N LEU A 189 -1.18 4.53 1.75
CA LEU A 189 -0.58 3.25 2.13
C LEU A 189 0.27 2.66 1.00
N HIS A 190 -0.16 2.80 -0.25
CA HIS A 190 0.60 2.34 -1.40
C HIS A 190 1.88 3.17 -1.61
N CYS A 191 1.81 4.50 -1.48
CA CYS A 191 3.01 5.35 -1.52
C CYS A 191 4.03 4.91 -0.46
N ALA A 192 3.56 4.65 0.76
CA ALA A 192 4.39 4.15 1.83
C ALA A 192 5.02 2.79 1.49
N ALA A 193 4.24 1.85 0.95
CA ALA A 193 4.74 0.54 0.53
C ALA A 193 5.82 0.66 -0.57
N ASP A 194 5.59 1.49 -1.58
CA ASP A 194 6.52 1.70 -2.70
C ASP A 194 7.81 2.40 -2.26
N ILE A 195 7.73 3.37 -1.35
CA ILE A 195 8.92 4.04 -0.78
C ILE A 195 9.74 3.01 0.01
N LEU A 196 9.11 2.24 0.90
CA LEU A 196 9.80 1.22 1.67
C LEU A 196 10.42 0.16 0.76
N GLY A 197 9.65 -0.36 -0.20
CA GLY A 197 10.13 -1.30 -1.20
C GLY A 197 11.32 -0.74 -1.98
N SER A 198 11.26 0.51 -2.41
CA SER A 198 12.36 1.18 -3.13
C SER A 198 13.63 1.29 -2.29
N ILE A 199 13.51 1.64 -1.01
CA ILE A 199 14.65 1.70 -0.09
C ILE A 199 15.29 0.32 0.07
N LEU A 200 14.47 -0.72 0.24
CA LEU A 200 14.96 -2.10 0.38
C LEU A 200 15.62 -2.60 -0.91
N PHE A 201 15.00 -2.40 -2.07
CA PHE A 201 15.52 -2.86 -3.36
C PHE A 201 16.80 -2.13 -3.79
N VAL A 202 16.82 -0.79 -3.69
CA VAL A 202 17.99 0.02 -4.09
C VAL A 202 19.11 -0.10 -3.06
N GLY A 203 18.78 -0.05 -1.77
CA GLY A 203 19.74 -0.09 -0.69
C GLY A 203 20.44 -1.45 -0.54
N LEU A 204 19.73 -2.56 -0.81
CA LEU A 204 20.24 -3.89 -0.50
C LEU A 204 20.56 -4.76 -1.73
N GLN A 205 19.87 -4.60 -2.85
CA GLN A 205 19.92 -5.60 -3.94
C GLN A 205 20.55 -5.12 -5.26
N LYS A 206 20.90 -3.83 -5.40
CA LYS A 206 21.70 -3.22 -6.51
C LYS A 206 21.26 -3.48 -7.96
N LYS A 207 20.14 -4.17 -8.25
CA LYS A 207 20.02 -4.83 -9.57
C LYS A 207 18.95 -4.34 -10.55
N GLU A 208 17.96 -3.52 -10.18
CA GLU A 208 16.93 -3.12 -11.16
C GLU A 208 16.54 -1.63 -11.10
N LYS A 209 17.33 -0.78 -11.78
CA LYS A 209 17.05 0.66 -11.93
C LYS A 209 15.67 0.96 -12.51
N LEU A 210 15.17 0.10 -13.40
CA LEU A 210 13.85 0.27 -14.01
C LEU A 210 12.71 0.12 -13.00
N LEU A 211 12.85 -0.79 -12.04
CA LEU A 211 11.87 -0.96 -10.96
C LEU A 211 11.85 0.26 -10.03
N TYR A 212 13.03 0.82 -9.73
CA TYR A 212 13.11 2.06 -8.95
C TYR A 212 12.42 3.24 -9.66
N VAL A 213 12.65 3.40 -10.96
CA VAL A 213 11.96 4.44 -11.75
C VAL A 213 10.45 4.20 -11.76
N HIS A 214 10.01 2.94 -11.87
CA HIS A 214 8.60 2.58 -11.77
C HIS A 214 7.99 3.04 -10.44
N HIS A 215 8.61 2.69 -9.30
CA HIS A 215 8.12 3.07 -7.97
C HIS A 215 8.17 4.58 -7.73
N LEU A 216 9.20 5.27 -8.21
CA LEU A 216 9.28 6.72 -8.08
C LEU A 216 8.13 7.41 -8.84
N LEU A 217 7.80 6.92 -10.03
CA LEU A 217 6.68 7.43 -10.82
C LEU A 217 5.33 7.15 -10.15
N THR A 218 5.10 5.93 -9.64
CA THR A 218 3.84 5.59 -8.95
C THR A 218 3.66 6.41 -7.68
N VAL A 219 4.68 6.53 -6.84
CA VAL A 219 4.67 7.40 -5.63
C VAL A 219 4.36 8.85 -6.00
N THR A 220 4.97 9.37 -7.05
CA THR A 220 4.74 10.76 -7.50
C THR A 220 3.28 10.96 -7.92
N ILE A 221 2.74 10.05 -8.75
CA ILE A 221 1.38 10.13 -9.26
C ILE A 221 0.36 9.99 -8.11
N TYR A 222 0.59 9.07 -7.17
CA TYR A 222 -0.38 8.76 -6.12
C TYR A 222 -0.35 9.79 -5.00
N SER A 223 0.84 10.31 -4.65
CA SER A 223 0.96 11.44 -3.72
C SER A 223 0.23 12.66 -4.28
N GLN A 224 0.36 12.92 -5.58
CA GLN A 224 -0.39 13.99 -6.24
C GLN A 224 -1.90 13.79 -6.13
N ALA A 225 -2.40 12.59 -6.46
CA ALA A 225 -3.83 12.30 -6.38
C ALA A 225 -4.35 12.52 -4.95
N ALA A 226 -3.64 11.98 -3.96
CA ALA A 226 -3.96 12.14 -2.53
C ALA A 226 -3.94 13.60 -2.08
N MET A 227 -2.96 14.40 -2.51
CA MET A 227 -2.86 15.82 -2.17
C MET A 227 -3.93 16.69 -2.80
N SER A 228 -4.27 16.42 -4.06
CA SER A 228 -5.28 17.19 -4.78
C SER A 228 -6.70 16.75 -4.44
N GLY A 229 -6.88 15.53 -3.92
CA GLY A 229 -8.19 14.87 -3.81
C GLY A 229 -8.86 14.71 -5.18
N ARG A 230 -8.06 14.59 -6.25
CA ARG A 230 -8.52 14.48 -7.63
C ARG A 230 -7.90 13.26 -8.31
N GLY A 231 -8.65 12.68 -9.24
CA GLY A 231 -8.20 11.56 -10.06
C GLY A 231 -8.00 10.24 -9.30
N HIS A 232 -8.59 10.11 -8.10
CA HIS A 232 -8.53 8.88 -7.30
C HIS A 232 -9.08 7.67 -8.08
N PHE A 233 -10.15 7.85 -8.86
CA PHE A 233 -10.68 6.81 -9.76
C PHE A 233 -9.61 6.23 -10.67
N TYR A 234 -8.81 7.09 -11.32
CA TYR A 234 -7.76 6.65 -12.25
C TYR A 234 -6.65 5.89 -11.55
N CYS A 235 -6.22 6.38 -10.38
CA CYS A 235 -5.25 5.68 -9.55
C CYS A 235 -5.79 4.33 -9.09
N CYS A 236 -7.05 4.25 -8.66
CA CYS A 236 -7.69 3.00 -8.27
C CYS A 236 -7.78 2.01 -9.44
N MET A 237 -8.26 2.44 -10.60
CA MET A 237 -8.29 1.63 -11.82
C MET A 237 -6.91 1.09 -12.18
N ALA A 238 -5.91 1.98 -12.25
CA ALA A 238 -4.53 1.62 -12.56
C ALA A 238 -3.92 0.68 -11.51
N SER A 239 -4.29 0.81 -10.24
CA SER A 239 -3.73 0.00 -9.13
C SER A 239 -4.34 -1.39 -9.00
N THR A 240 -5.44 -1.70 -9.69
CA THR A 240 -5.94 -3.09 -9.72
C THR A 240 -4.89 -4.08 -10.28
N VAL A 241 -3.86 -3.58 -10.95
CA VAL A 241 -2.69 -4.36 -11.38
C VAL A 241 -1.93 -5.02 -10.23
N GLU A 242 -2.11 -4.58 -8.98
CA GLU A 242 -1.50 -5.20 -7.80
C GLU A 242 -1.82 -6.69 -7.69
N LEU A 243 -2.97 -7.15 -8.20
CA LEU A 243 -3.31 -8.57 -8.23
C LEU A 243 -2.26 -9.43 -8.94
N THR A 244 -1.55 -8.85 -9.92
CA THR A 244 -0.48 -9.54 -10.67
C THR A 244 0.73 -9.88 -9.78
N ASN A 245 0.94 -9.13 -8.68
CA ASN A 245 2.11 -9.28 -7.82
C ASN A 245 2.11 -10.62 -7.08
N ILE A 246 0.95 -11.18 -6.72
CA ILE A 246 0.84 -12.50 -6.07
C ILE A 246 1.58 -13.56 -6.89
N PHE A 247 1.26 -13.66 -8.17
CA PHE A 247 1.83 -14.66 -9.06
C PHE A 247 3.26 -14.33 -9.44
N LEU A 248 3.58 -13.03 -9.60
CA LEU A 248 4.93 -12.57 -9.87
C LEU A 248 5.89 -13.01 -8.76
N PHE A 249 5.54 -12.78 -7.50
CA PHE A 249 6.35 -13.16 -6.34
C PHE A 249 6.51 -14.68 -6.19
N VAL A 250 5.50 -15.49 -6.56
CA VAL A 250 5.67 -16.96 -6.63
C VAL A 250 6.70 -17.35 -7.68
N ILE A 251 6.72 -16.69 -8.84
CA ILE A 251 7.67 -17.02 -9.91
C ILE A 251 9.09 -16.52 -9.60
N THR A 252 9.23 -15.33 -9.03
CA THR A 252 10.54 -14.72 -8.79
C THR A 252 11.18 -15.18 -7.49
N CYS A 253 10.40 -15.24 -6.40
CA CYS A 253 10.90 -15.57 -5.06
C CYS A 253 10.64 -17.02 -4.65
N GLY A 254 9.66 -17.69 -5.26
CA GLY A 254 9.30 -19.07 -4.95
C GLY A 254 10.48 -20.06 -5.00
N PRO A 255 11.39 -20.01 -5.99
CA PRO A 255 12.56 -20.88 -6.03
C PRO A 255 13.45 -20.76 -4.79
N SER A 256 13.63 -19.54 -4.28
CA SER A 256 14.35 -19.29 -3.03
C SER A 256 13.61 -19.82 -1.81
N LEU A 257 12.30 -20.01 -1.90
CA LEU A 257 11.45 -20.61 -0.85
C LEU A 257 11.28 -22.13 -1.00
N GLY A 258 12.07 -22.77 -1.87
CA GLY A 258 12.00 -24.22 -2.11
C GLY A 258 10.92 -24.65 -3.11
N ILE A 259 10.22 -23.72 -3.75
CA ILE A 259 9.28 -24.06 -4.83
C ILE A 259 10.08 -24.47 -6.06
N LYS A 260 10.07 -25.76 -6.40
CA LYS A 260 10.81 -26.30 -7.54
C LYS A 260 10.40 -25.60 -8.85
N PRO A 261 11.33 -24.95 -9.58
CA PRO A 261 11.05 -24.41 -10.90
C PRO A 261 10.52 -25.49 -11.85
N GLY A 262 9.45 -25.18 -12.57
CA GLY A 262 8.78 -26.13 -13.47
C GLY A 262 7.89 -27.17 -12.78
N SER A 263 7.72 -27.10 -11.46
CA SER A 263 6.63 -27.84 -10.78
C SER A 263 5.26 -27.42 -11.33
N LEU A 264 4.24 -28.27 -11.12
CA LEU A 264 2.87 -27.97 -11.54
C LEU A 264 2.39 -26.64 -10.94
N PHE A 265 2.60 -26.44 -9.62
CA PHE A 265 2.24 -25.19 -8.94
C PHE A 265 2.94 -23.96 -9.55
N HIS A 266 4.26 -24.02 -9.74
CA HIS A 266 5.02 -22.93 -10.38
C HIS A 266 4.52 -22.64 -11.80
N THR A 267 4.16 -23.68 -12.56
CA THR A 267 3.63 -23.52 -13.93
C THR A 267 2.24 -22.88 -13.94
N ILE A 268 1.36 -23.29 -13.03
CA ILE A 268 0.03 -22.68 -12.84
C ILE A 268 0.18 -21.21 -12.47
N CYS A 269 1.05 -20.87 -11.51
CA CYS A 269 1.30 -19.46 -11.16
C CYS A 269 1.87 -18.67 -12.34
N GLY A 270 2.70 -19.27 -13.18
CA GLY A 270 3.21 -18.61 -14.38
C GLY A 270 2.12 -18.33 -15.41
N ALA A 271 1.18 -19.26 -15.59
CA ALA A 271 0.02 -19.06 -16.46
C ALA A 271 -0.94 -18.00 -15.88
N LEU A 272 -1.23 -18.04 -14.59
CA LEU A 272 -2.07 -17.05 -13.91
C LEU A 272 -1.43 -15.66 -13.91
N LEU A 273 -0.11 -15.56 -13.76
CA LEU A 273 0.63 -14.32 -13.97
C LEU A 273 0.39 -13.78 -15.37
N TRP A 274 0.55 -14.60 -16.41
CA TRP A 274 0.33 -14.15 -17.78
C TRP A 274 -1.11 -13.68 -18.03
N VAL A 275 -2.11 -14.43 -17.56
CA VAL A 275 -3.53 -14.07 -17.71
C VAL A 275 -3.83 -12.75 -17.00
N THR A 276 -3.49 -12.64 -15.72
CA THR A 276 -3.76 -11.43 -14.94
C THR A 276 -2.98 -10.22 -15.46
N PHE A 277 -1.72 -10.39 -15.88
CA PHE A 277 -0.93 -9.32 -16.47
C PHE A 277 -1.54 -8.82 -17.79
N THR A 278 -2.08 -9.74 -18.61
CA THR A 278 -2.79 -9.37 -19.84
C THR A 278 -4.03 -8.52 -19.50
N LEU A 279 -4.89 -9.00 -18.61
CA LEU A 279 -6.14 -8.31 -18.28
C LEU A 279 -5.89 -6.94 -17.63
N PHE A 280 -5.08 -6.88 -16.57
CA PHE A 280 -4.94 -5.67 -15.78
C PHE A 280 -3.91 -4.69 -16.36
N ARG A 281 -2.76 -5.16 -16.84
CA ARG A 281 -1.70 -4.26 -17.30
C ARG A 281 -1.74 -4.00 -18.79
N MET A 282 -2.15 -4.96 -19.63
CA MET A 282 -2.17 -4.79 -21.09
C MET A 282 -3.51 -4.28 -21.63
N LEU A 283 -4.63 -4.51 -20.93
CA LEU A 283 -5.95 -4.04 -21.35
C LEU A 283 -6.47 -2.91 -20.45
N LEU A 284 -6.58 -3.15 -19.14
CA LEU A 284 -7.19 -2.19 -18.23
C LEU A 284 -6.36 -0.92 -18.04
N LEU A 285 -5.04 -1.03 -17.81
CA LEU A 285 -4.16 0.13 -17.63
C LEU A 285 -4.18 1.10 -18.83
N PRO A 286 -3.97 0.68 -20.09
CA PRO A 286 -4.10 1.60 -21.22
C PRO A 286 -5.55 2.10 -21.40
N GLY A 287 -6.56 1.29 -21.06
CA GLY A 287 -7.95 1.75 -21.02
C GLY A 287 -8.17 2.89 -20.02
N ALA A 288 -7.59 2.80 -18.82
CA ALA A 288 -7.65 3.85 -17.81
C ALA A 288 -6.90 5.12 -18.24
N LEU A 289 -5.74 4.97 -18.89
CA LEU A 289 -4.98 6.09 -19.46
C LEU A 289 -5.74 6.78 -20.61
N LEU A 290 -6.42 6.01 -21.46
CA LEU A 290 -7.25 6.55 -22.53
C LEU A 290 -8.45 7.31 -21.95
N LEU A 291 -9.13 6.73 -20.96
CA LEU A 291 -10.26 7.39 -20.29
C LEU A 291 -9.83 8.69 -19.61
N TYR A 292 -8.69 8.70 -18.92
CA TYR A 292 -8.10 9.91 -18.35
C TYR A 292 -7.89 10.98 -19.42
N ALA A 293 -7.29 10.58 -20.55
CA ALA A 293 -7.00 11.50 -21.64
C ALA A 293 -8.28 12.05 -22.29
N VAL A 294 -9.31 11.21 -22.48
CA VAL A 294 -10.62 11.61 -22.98
C VAL A 294 -11.28 12.63 -22.04
N ASP A 295 -11.29 12.36 -20.74
CA ASP A 295 -11.89 13.26 -19.74
C ASP A 295 -11.17 14.62 -19.72
N VAL A 296 -9.83 14.63 -19.76
CA VAL A 296 -9.03 15.86 -19.78
C VAL A 296 -9.19 16.65 -21.08
N TRP A 297 -9.14 15.99 -22.24
CA TRP A 297 -9.22 16.68 -23.54
C TRP A 297 -10.62 17.12 -23.91
N SER A 298 -11.65 16.38 -23.48
CA SER A 298 -13.04 16.74 -23.75
C SER A 298 -13.54 17.83 -22.81
N ASN A 299 -12.99 17.91 -21.59
CA ASN A 299 -13.42 18.86 -20.57
C ASN A 299 -12.22 19.59 -19.94
N PRO A 300 -11.43 20.34 -20.74
CA PRO A 300 -10.20 20.96 -20.26
C PRO A 300 -10.47 22.05 -19.21
N SER A 301 -11.61 22.73 -19.25
CA SER A 301 -12.01 23.74 -18.27
C SER A 301 -12.26 23.15 -16.88
N ASP A 302 -12.73 21.91 -16.82
CA ASP A 302 -13.15 21.25 -15.58
C ASP A 302 -12.01 20.42 -14.97
N THR A 303 -10.98 20.11 -15.77
CA THR A 303 -9.87 19.24 -15.38
C THR A 303 -8.57 20.02 -15.17
N LEU A 304 -8.02 20.66 -16.21
CA LEU A 304 -6.68 21.26 -16.18
C LEU A 304 -6.50 22.36 -15.11
N PRO A 305 -7.46 23.29 -14.87
CA PRO A 305 -7.31 24.32 -13.84
C PRO A 305 -7.34 23.77 -12.41
N THR A 306 -7.88 22.57 -12.22
CA THR A 306 -8.01 21.94 -10.89
C THR A 306 -6.73 21.27 -10.41
N LEU A 307 -5.74 21.14 -11.30
CA LEU A 307 -4.44 20.55 -11.01
C LEU A 307 -3.33 21.60 -11.20
N PRO A 308 -2.32 21.64 -10.32
CA PRO A 308 -1.12 22.41 -10.57
C PRO A 308 -0.48 22.03 -11.93
N PRO A 309 0.06 22.98 -12.70
CA PRO A 309 0.56 22.69 -14.06
C PRO A 309 1.61 21.58 -14.13
N LEU A 310 2.51 21.52 -13.14
CA LEU A 310 3.52 20.46 -13.03
C LEU A 310 2.89 19.07 -12.86
N LEU A 311 1.74 19.01 -12.17
CA LEU A 311 1.03 17.78 -11.86
C LEU A 311 0.28 17.23 -13.09
N CYS A 312 -0.32 18.10 -13.89
CA CYS A 312 -0.82 17.73 -15.23
C CYS A 312 0.30 17.18 -16.13
N ALA A 313 1.50 17.76 -16.04
CA ALA A 313 2.64 17.37 -16.86
C ALA A 313 3.26 16.00 -16.47
N VAL A 314 2.98 15.50 -15.27
CA VAL A 314 3.55 14.22 -14.78
C VAL A 314 2.55 13.07 -14.86
N GLN A 315 1.27 13.29 -14.58
CA GLN A 315 0.32 12.20 -14.39
C GLN A 315 0.11 11.35 -15.64
N TRP A 316 -0.21 11.97 -16.78
CA TRP A 316 -0.41 11.24 -18.04
C TRP A 316 0.90 10.68 -18.61
N PRO A 317 1.98 11.47 -18.79
CA PRO A 317 3.25 10.93 -19.29
C PRO A 317 3.85 9.86 -18.38
N GLY A 318 3.77 10.04 -17.07
CA GLY A 318 4.22 9.05 -16.08
C GLY A 318 3.45 7.74 -16.19
N GLY A 319 2.11 7.81 -16.34
CA GLY A 319 1.27 6.64 -16.60
C GLY A 319 1.64 5.91 -17.89
N VAL A 320 1.91 6.65 -18.97
CA VAL A 320 2.39 6.07 -20.24
C VAL A 320 3.74 5.38 -20.07
N ILE A 321 4.69 5.99 -19.34
CA ILE A 321 5.99 5.37 -19.06
C ILE A 321 5.81 4.08 -18.25
N VAL A 322 4.95 4.07 -17.24
CA VAL A 322 4.62 2.88 -16.45
C VAL A 322 4.00 1.78 -17.31
N PHE A 323 3.14 2.14 -18.26
CA PHE A 323 2.59 1.19 -19.23
C PHE A 323 3.68 0.61 -20.15
N LEU A 324 4.58 1.44 -20.69
CA LEU A 324 5.69 0.98 -21.51
C LEU A 324 6.62 0.02 -20.75
N LEU A 325 6.93 0.32 -19.49
CA LEU A 325 7.65 -0.62 -18.62
C LEU A 325 6.88 -1.94 -18.46
N SER A 326 5.56 -1.88 -18.30
CA SER A 326 4.72 -3.08 -18.24
C SER A 326 4.79 -3.91 -19.53
N THR A 327 4.83 -3.28 -20.71
CA THR A 327 4.97 -4.01 -21.98
C THR A 327 6.30 -4.76 -22.10
N PHE A 328 7.39 -4.17 -21.60
CA PHE A 328 8.71 -4.80 -21.55
C PHE A 328 8.70 -6.07 -20.68
N TRP A 329 8.06 -6.01 -19.52
CA TRP A 329 7.89 -7.18 -18.64
C TRP A 329 6.95 -8.22 -19.23
N TYR A 330 5.86 -7.79 -19.86
CA TYR A 330 4.92 -8.69 -20.53
C TYR A 330 5.58 -9.54 -21.62
N TYR A 331 6.49 -8.95 -22.39
CA TYR A 331 7.29 -9.69 -23.38
C TYR A 331 8.08 -10.83 -22.71
N LYS A 332 8.75 -10.58 -21.58
CA LYS A 332 9.50 -11.61 -20.85
C LYS A 332 8.59 -12.71 -20.29
N ILE A 333 7.44 -12.32 -19.71
CA ILE A 333 6.45 -13.27 -19.18
C ILE A 333 5.92 -14.18 -20.29
N THR A 334 5.56 -13.60 -21.44
CA THR A 334 5.08 -14.34 -22.62
C THR A 334 6.13 -15.30 -23.17
N LYS A 335 7.41 -14.87 -23.24
CA LYS A 335 8.52 -15.76 -23.62
C LYS A 335 8.70 -16.92 -22.62
N GLY A 336 8.52 -16.67 -21.33
CA GLY A 336 8.54 -17.71 -20.30
C GLY A 336 7.43 -18.75 -20.48
N LEU A 337 6.20 -18.28 -20.72
CA LEU A 337 5.03 -19.15 -20.92
C LEU A 337 5.14 -19.98 -22.20
N THR A 338 5.50 -19.37 -23.33
CA THR A 338 5.66 -20.08 -24.62
C THR A 338 6.71 -21.18 -24.54
N LYS A 339 7.80 -20.95 -23.80
CA LYS A 339 8.80 -21.97 -23.49
C LYS A 339 8.22 -23.11 -22.64
N ALA A 340 7.45 -22.80 -21.61
CA ALA A 340 6.84 -23.81 -20.74
C ALA A 340 5.83 -24.71 -21.48
N LEU A 341 5.13 -24.15 -22.47
CA LEU A 341 4.16 -24.88 -23.31
C LEU A 341 4.81 -25.69 -24.45
N ASN A 342 6.15 -25.71 -24.57
CA ASN A 342 6.87 -26.32 -25.70
C ASN A 342 6.45 -25.80 -27.09
N LEU A 343 5.80 -24.63 -27.17
CA LEU A 343 5.42 -24.01 -28.46
C LEU A 343 6.65 -23.52 -29.25
N GLY A 344 7.83 -23.52 -28.62
CA GLY A 344 9.12 -23.12 -29.22
C GLY A 344 9.92 -24.24 -29.90
N GLY A 345 9.41 -25.47 -30.02
CA GLY A 345 9.91 -26.43 -31.02
C GLY A 345 11.36 -26.97 -30.93
N ASP A 346 12.11 -26.75 -29.85
CA ASP A 346 13.54 -27.15 -29.80
C ASP A 346 13.81 -28.64 -29.49
N LYS A 347 12.78 -29.49 -29.36
CA LYS A 347 12.98 -30.95 -29.17
C LYS A 347 12.95 -31.78 -30.45
N ALA A 348 12.83 -31.16 -31.63
CA ALA A 348 12.81 -31.90 -32.89
C ALA A 348 14.20 -32.23 -33.50
N LYS A 349 15.34 -31.89 -32.85
CA LYS A 349 16.68 -32.06 -33.47
C LYS A 349 17.79 -32.62 -32.55
N LYS A 350 17.50 -33.53 -31.62
CA LYS A 350 18.55 -34.31 -30.93
C LYS A 350 18.38 -35.82 -31.06
N GLY A 351 17.89 -36.24 -32.23
CA GLY A 351 17.80 -37.64 -32.62
C GLY A 351 17.99 -37.78 -34.14
N GLN A 352 19.12 -37.32 -34.65
CA GLN A 352 19.70 -37.72 -35.94
C GLN A 352 21.22 -37.71 -35.80
#